data_AF-A0A957V3F1-F1
#
_entry.id   AF-A0A957V3F1-F1
#
_cell.length_a   1.000
_cell.length_b   1.000
_cell.length_c   1.000
_cell.angle_alpha   90.00
_cell.angle_beta   90.00
_cell.angle_gamma   90.00
#
_symmetry.space_group_name_H-M   'P 1'
#
loop_
_entity.id
_entity.type
_entity.pdbx_description
1 polymer ?
#
loop_
_entity_poly.entity_id
_entity_poly.type
_entity_poly.pdbx_seq_one_letter_code
_entity_poly.pdbx_strand_id
1 'polypeptide(L)'
;MPVGRIFTSVGCPYSEGIARKARNVKTVPGFFLPGMLVLGKDEHMATWLDSIAVPTLLLDETRARRNIERMTTAARSGGVHFRPHFKTHQAAGVGAWFQQAGVRAITVSSVAMARYFADHGWDDITVAFPVNLREIAAINRLAREIRLHLLVEHVAAAAFLASRLEAPVAIW
;
A
#
# COMPACT_ATOMS: atom_id res chain seq x y z
N MET A 1 -6.84 54.62 12.02
CA MET A 1 -6.82 53.78 13.24
C MET A 1 -6.40 52.36 12.83
N PRO A 2 -5.11 51.97 12.91
CA PRO A 2 -4.69 50.60 12.67
C PRO A 2 -4.56 49.86 14.01
N VAL A 3 -5.25 48.73 14.13
CA VAL A 3 -5.06 47.72 15.18
C VAL A 3 -4.80 46.45 14.39
N GLY A 4 -3.75 45.66 14.55
CA GLY A 4 -2.60 45.59 15.43
C GLY A 4 -2.04 44.20 15.15
N ARG A 5 -0.78 44.09 14.72
CA ARG A 5 -0.12 42.78 14.57
C ARG A 5 -0.07 42.11 15.92
N ILE A 6 -0.62 40.91 16.04
CA ILE A 6 -0.28 39.98 17.12
C ILE A 6 0.24 38.71 16.44
N PHE A 7 1.57 38.65 16.32
CA PHE A 7 2.29 37.39 16.26
C PHE A 7 2.17 36.75 17.65
N THR A 8 1.55 35.58 17.74
CA THR A 8 1.81 34.64 18.84
C THR A 8 2.14 33.29 18.24
N SER A 9 3.40 32.91 18.40
CA SER A 9 3.93 31.59 18.13
C SER A 9 3.31 30.57 19.08
N VAL A 10 2.55 29.62 18.56
CA VAL A 10 2.37 28.32 19.22
C VAL A 10 2.26 27.27 18.12
N GLY A 11 3.22 26.35 18.07
CA GLY A 11 3.29 25.31 17.05
C GLY A 11 2.31 24.19 17.29
N CYS A 12 1.78 23.62 16.20
CA CYS A 12 1.56 22.18 16.06
C CYS A 12 1.32 21.85 14.57
N PRO A 13 2.07 20.92 13.95
CA PRO A 13 2.10 20.73 12.50
C PRO A 13 1.13 19.62 12.04
N TYR A 14 0.63 19.78 10.80
CA TYR A 14 0.02 18.75 9.95
C TYR A 14 -1.33 18.16 10.38
N SER A 15 -2.25 18.00 9.42
CA SER A 15 -2.72 16.67 8.96
C SER A 15 -4.17 16.55 8.49
N GLU A 16 -4.94 17.61 8.26
CA GLU A 16 -6.33 17.42 7.82
C GLU A 16 -6.66 18.03 6.45
N GLY A 17 -6.86 17.12 5.48
CA GLY A 17 -7.55 17.35 4.21
C GLY A 17 -6.63 17.25 2.99
N ILE A 18 -6.15 16.08 2.55
CA ILE A 18 -6.87 14.82 2.26
C ILE A 18 -8.25 15.07 1.62
N ALA A 19 -8.36 15.94 0.61
CA ALA A 19 -9.58 15.98 -0.20
C ALA A 19 -9.40 16.70 -1.54
N ARG A 20 -8.53 16.23 -2.45
CA ARG A 20 -8.84 16.22 -3.90
C ARG A 20 -7.71 15.68 -4.77
N LYS A 21 -8.12 14.79 -5.67
CA LYS A 21 -7.53 14.50 -6.98
C LYS A 21 -6.32 13.58 -6.99
N ALA A 22 -6.64 12.30 -6.86
CA ALA A 22 -6.20 11.31 -7.83
C ALA A 22 -6.30 11.89 -9.26
N ARG A 23 -5.16 12.03 -9.94
CA ARG A 23 -4.97 12.05 -11.41
C ARG A 23 -3.46 12.19 -11.64
N ASN A 24 -2.88 11.30 -12.44
CA ASN A 24 -1.48 11.23 -12.88
C ASN A 24 -0.55 10.29 -12.08
N VAL A 25 -0.89 9.00 -12.08
CA VAL A 25 0.15 7.95 -12.05
C VAL A 25 0.63 7.76 -13.49
N LYS A 26 1.89 8.10 -13.79
CA LYS A 26 2.56 7.66 -15.02
C LYS A 26 3.44 6.47 -14.67
N THR A 27 3.06 5.28 -15.12
CA THR A 27 3.97 4.15 -15.25
C THR A 27 4.85 4.38 -16.48
N VAL A 28 6.14 4.06 -16.39
CA VAL A 28 7.07 4.12 -17.51
C VAL A 28 7.54 2.69 -17.81
N PRO A 29 7.14 2.07 -18.93
CA PRO A 29 7.76 0.85 -19.42
C PRO A 29 8.92 1.18 -20.35
N GLY A 30 9.92 0.29 -20.34
CA GLY A 30 11.15 0.41 -21.10
C GLY A 30 10.97 0.65 -22.60
N PHE A 31 11.77 1.57 -23.10
CA PHE A 31 12.14 1.66 -24.51
C PHE A 31 13.59 2.16 -24.56
N PHE A 32 14.47 1.31 -25.07
CA PHE A 32 15.88 1.61 -25.32
C PHE A 32 16.00 2.52 -26.54
N LEU A 33 16.75 3.63 -26.43
CA LEU A 33 17.34 4.35 -27.56
C LEU A 33 18.81 4.68 -27.25
N PRO A 34 19.68 4.76 -28.28
CA PRO A 34 21.13 4.70 -28.16
C PRO A 34 21.72 6.04 -27.72
N GLY A 35 22.59 5.98 -26.72
CA GLY A 35 23.20 7.15 -26.11
C GLY A 35 23.62 6.81 -24.69
N MET A 36 24.52 5.85 -24.56
CA MET A 36 25.15 5.50 -23.29
C MET A 36 25.94 6.70 -22.79
N LEU A 37 25.34 7.48 -21.90
CA LEU A 37 26.03 8.48 -21.09
C LEU A 37 26.09 7.91 -19.67
N VAL A 38 27.23 7.26 -19.37
CA VAL A 38 27.55 6.90 -17.98
C VAL A 38 27.89 8.21 -17.28
N LEU A 39 26.90 8.80 -16.61
CA LEU A 39 27.05 10.02 -15.82
C LEU A 39 27.11 9.66 -14.35
N GLY A 40 28.08 10.24 -13.65
CA GLY A 40 28.33 10.01 -12.22
C GLY A 40 27.09 10.27 -11.37
N LYS A 41 26.93 9.45 -10.32
CA LYS A 41 25.76 9.38 -9.43
C LYS A 41 25.39 10.70 -8.73
N ASP A 42 26.30 11.67 -8.67
CA ASP A 42 26.21 12.75 -7.68
C ASP A 42 25.81 14.11 -8.28
N GLU A 43 26.08 14.38 -9.56
CA GLU A 43 25.81 15.71 -10.15
C GLU A 43 24.37 15.87 -10.65
N HIS A 44 23.74 14.80 -11.15
CA HIS A 44 22.36 14.83 -11.67
C HIS A 44 21.26 14.78 -10.60
N MET A 45 21.59 14.30 -9.40
CA MET A 45 20.62 14.18 -8.30
C MET A 45 20.15 15.55 -7.82
N ALA A 46 21.07 16.51 -7.70
CA ALA A 46 20.76 17.89 -7.39
C ALA A 46 19.84 18.50 -8.46
N THR A 47 20.15 18.30 -9.75
CA THR A 47 19.43 18.92 -10.86
C THR A 47 17.97 18.47 -11.01
N TRP A 48 17.66 17.19 -10.75
CA TRP A 48 16.28 16.72 -10.83
C TRP A 48 15.48 17.09 -9.57
N LEU A 49 16.06 17.02 -8.37
CA LEU A 49 15.36 17.44 -7.16
C LEU A 49 14.96 18.92 -7.25
N ASP A 50 15.84 19.76 -7.81
CA ASP A 50 15.58 21.19 -8.04
C ASP A 50 14.42 21.42 -9.04
N SER A 51 14.07 20.43 -9.87
CA SER A 51 12.93 20.50 -10.79
C SER A 51 11.57 20.21 -10.13
N ILE A 52 11.56 19.75 -8.87
CA ILE A 52 10.33 19.43 -8.15
C ILE A 52 9.69 20.72 -7.62
N ALA A 53 8.70 21.23 -8.35
CA ALA A 53 8.04 22.50 -8.02
C ALA A 53 6.88 22.40 -7.01
N VAL A 54 6.43 21.19 -6.66
CA VAL A 54 5.26 20.96 -5.79
C VAL A 54 5.52 19.83 -4.78
N PRO A 55 4.77 19.77 -3.67
CA PRO A 55 4.91 18.67 -2.71
C PRO A 55 4.82 17.31 -3.41
N THR A 56 5.93 16.58 -3.39
CA THR A 56 6.09 15.31 -4.10
C THR A 56 6.60 14.26 -3.14
N LEU A 57 5.90 13.13 -3.06
CA LEU A 57 6.36 11.98 -2.28
C LEU A 57 7.50 11.30 -3.05
N LEU A 58 8.69 11.30 -2.45
CA LEU A 58 9.86 10.61 -2.98
C LEU A 58 10.10 9.32 -2.20
N LEU A 59 10.46 8.26 -2.93
CA LEU A 59 10.79 6.96 -2.37
C LEU A 59 12.20 6.58 -2.78
N ASP A 60 13.06 6.34 -1.81
CA ASP A 60 14.37 5.71 -2.04
C ASP A 60 14.16 4.21 -2.23
N GLU A 61 14.19 3.77 -3.50
CA GLU A 61 14.02 2.36 -3.86
C GLU A 61 15.09 1.45 -3.22
N THR A 62 16.34 1.89 -3.17
CA THR A 62 17.44 1.08 -2.62
C THR A 62 17.22 0.81 -1.14
N ARG A 63 16.83 1.84 -0.38
CA ARG A 63 16.49 1.69 1.05
C ARG A 63 15.22 0.87 1.26
N ALA A 64 14.20 1.08 0.44
CA ALA A 64 12.95 0.33 0.54
C ALA A 64 13.17 -1.17 0.32
N ARG A 65 13.89 -1.55 -0.74
CA ARG A 65 14.23 -2.96 -1.04
C ARG A 65 15.06 -3.59 0.08
N ARG A 66 16.09 -2.88 0.58
CA ARG A 66 16.89 -3.35 1.73
C ARG A 66 16.05 -3.59 2.98
N ASN A 67 15.07 -2.72 3.24
CA ASN A 67 14.17 -2.89 4.38
C ASN A 67 13.26 -4.12 4.21
N ILE A 68 12.75 -4.35 3.00
CA ILE A 68 11.95 -5.54 2.65
C ILE A 68 12.79 -6.80 2.88
N GLU A 69 13.99 -6.86 2.29
CA GLU A 69 14.91 -8.00 2.42
C GLU A 69 15.24 -8.30 3.88
N ARG A 70 15.54 -7.28 4.68
CA ARG A 70 15.81 -7.43 6.11
C ARG A 70 14.64 -8.10 6.84
N MET A 71 13.40 -7.64 6.61
CA MET A 71 12.22 -8.20 7.28
C MET A 71 11.89 -9.61 6.78
N THR A 72 12.03 -9.87 5.48
CA THR A 72 11.82 -11.22 4.92
C THR A 72 12.85 -12.22 5.46
N THR A 73 14.11 -11.80 5.59
CA THR A 73 15.18 -12.64 6.16
C THR A 73 14.91 -12.94 7.63
N ALA A 74 14.58 -11.92 8.42
CA ALA A 74 14.26 -12.11 9.84
C ALA A 74 13.09 -13.08 10.05
N ALA A 75 12.03 -12.97 9.25
CA ALA A 75 10.88 -13.88 9.34
C ALA A 75 11.25 -15.32 8.94
N ARG A 76 12.05 -15.49 7.87
CA ARG A 76 12.56 -16.81 7.46
C ARG A 76 13.42 -17.44 8.54
N SER A 77 14.37 -16.69 9.11
CA SER A 77 15.23 -17.16 10.20
C SER A 77 14.44 -17.49 11.46
N GLY A 78 13.35 -16.77 11.72
CA GLY A 78 12.45 -17.05 12.84
C GLY A 78 11.44 -18.17 12.59
N GLY A 79 11.38 -18.76 11.39
CA GLY A 79 10.40 -19.79 11.05
C GLY A 79 8.94 -19.31 11.06
N VAL A 80 8.70 -18.01 10.94
CA VAL A 80 7.35 -17.42 10.98
C VAL A 80 6.85 -17.04 9.59
N HIS A 81 5.54 -17.14 9.40
CA HIS A 81 4.91 -16.70 8.16
C HIS A 81 4.82 -15.18 8.10
N PHE A 82 5.53 -14.58 7.14
CA PHE A 82 5.55 -13.13 6.98
C PHE A 82 4.40 -12.63 6.11
N ARG A 83 3.49 -11.84 6.70
CA ARG A 83 2.37 -11.19 6.02
C ARG A 83 2.44 -9.66 6.22
N PRO A 84 3.21 -8.92 5.40
CA PRO A 84 3.36 -7.47 5.55
C PRO A 84 2.05 -6.74 5.26
N HIS A 85 1.86 -5.60 5.94
CA HIS A 85 0.70 -4.76 5.73
C HIS A 85 0.97 -3.67 4.69
N PHE A 86 0.14 -3.63 3.64
CA PHE A 86 0.30 -2.75 2.49
C PHE A 86 -0.36 -1.37 2.64
N LYS A 87 -0.94 -1.06 3.81
CA LYS A 87 -1.59 0.25 4.06
C LYS A 87 -0.64 1.44 3.93
N THR A 88 0.65 1.22 4.14
CA THR A 88 1.65 2.29 4.15
C THR A 88 1.99 2.79 2.75
N HIS A 89 2.22 1.89 1.79
CA HIS A 89 2.65 2.27 0.44
C HIS A 89 1.52 2.26 -0.59
N GLN A 90 0.55 1.35 -0.47
CA GLN A 90 -0.62 1.21 -1.36
C GLN A 90 -0.29 1.20 -2.87
N ALA A 91 0.94 0.82 -3.22
CA ALA A 91 1.48 0.86 -4.58
C ALA A 91 1.88 -0.54 -5.05
N ALA A 92 1.36 -0.96 -6.21
CA ALA A 92 1.69 -2.24 -6.84
C ALA A 92 3.18 -2.39 -7.15
N GLY A 93 3.88 -1.30 -7.53
CA GLY A 93 5.32 -1.34 -7.78
C GLY A 93 6.12 -1.77 -6.55
N VAL A 94 5.77 -1.26 -5.37
CA VAL A 94 6.37 -1.69 -4.10
C VAL A 94 5.92 -3.12 -3.75
N GLY A 95 4.66 -3.48 -4.05
CA GLY A 95 4.17 -4.86 -3.95
C GLY A 95 5.02 -5.85 -4.75
N ALA A 96 5.40 -5.50 -5.98
CA ALA A 96 6.26 -6.34 -6.81
C ALA A 96 7.63 -6.59 -6.16
N TRP A 97 8.18 -5.61 -5.42
CA TRP A 97 9.43 -5.82 -4.66
C TRP A 97 9.25 -6.83 -3.53
N PHE A 98 8.11 -6.84 -2.85
CA PHE A 98 7.78 -7.88 -1.86
C PHE A 98 7.65 -9.27 -2.51
N GLN A 99 7.01 -9.36 -3.69
CA GLN A 99 6.93 -10.63 -4.44
C GLN A 99 8.32 -11.13 -4.84
N GLN A 100 9.19 -10.23 -5.34
CA GLN A 100 10.59 -10.55 -5.68
C GLN A 100 11.38 -11.04 -4.47
N ALA A 101 11.10 -10.47 -3.28
CA ALA A 101 11.68 -10.93 -2.03
C ALA A 101 11.07 -12.26 -1.51
N GLY A 102 10.10 -12.83 -2.23
CA GLY A 102 9.47 -14.12 -1.93
C GLY A 102 8.30 -14.05 -0.94
N VAL A 103 7.71 -12.87 -0.74
CA VAL A 103 6.44 -12.73 0.01
C VAL A 103 5.28 -13.22 -0.84
N ARG A 104 4.42 -14.04 -0.24
CA ARG A 104 3.27 -14.68 -0.92
C ARG A 104 1.91 -14.29 -0.34
N ALA A 105 1.90 -13.56 0.76
CA ALA A 105 0.69 -13.23 1.49
C ALA A 105 0.77 -11.80 2.03
N ILE A 106 -0.33 -11.05 1.99
CA ILE A 106 -0.36 -9.64 2.41
C ILE A 106 -1.55 -9.32 3.30
N THR A 107 -1.43 -8.20 4.00
CA THR A 107 -2.51 -7.60 4.79
C THR A 107 -2.86 -6.23 4.23
N VAL A 108 -4.16 -5.93 4.10
CA VAL A 108 -4.70 -4.67 3.61
C VAL A 108 -5.77 -4.15 4.55
N SER A 109 -6.17 -2.88 4.39
CA SER A 109 -7.11 -2.20 5.29
C SER A 109 -8.52 -2.05 4.72
N SER A 110 -8.80 -2.56 3.52
CA SER A 110 -10.14 -2.50 2.91
C SER A 110 -10.32 -3.55 1.81
N VAL A 111 -11.57 -3.88 1.49
CA VAL A 111 -11.94 -4.76 0.37
C VAL A 111 -11.50 -4.15 -0.96
N ALA A 112 -11.62 -2.83 -1.12
CA ALA A 112 -11.15 -2.13 -2.32
C ALA A 112 -9.63 -2.27 -2.52
N MET A 113 -8.84 -2.17 -1.44
CA MET A 113 -7.40 -2.38 -1.51
C MET A 113 -7.07 -3.86 -1.77
N ALA A 114 -7.83 -4.78 -1.19
CA ALA A 114 -7.70 -6.21 -1.48
C ALA A 114 -7.92 -6.49 -2.97
N ARG A 115 -8.98 -5.92 -3.56
CA ARG A 115 -9.24 -6.01 -5.00
C ARG A 115 -8.09 -5.43 -5.82
N TYR A 116 -7.62 -4.22 -5.47
CA TYR A 116 -6.50 -3.59 -6.16
C TYR A 116 -5.27 -4.49 -6.20
N PHE A 117 -4.88 -5.11 -5.09
CA PHE A 117 -3.72 -6.00 -5.09
C PHE A 117 -4.00 -7.36 -5.74
N ALA A 118 -5.23 -7.87 -5.68
CA ALA A 118 -5.63 -9.06 -6.44
C ALA A 118 -5.46 -8.86 -7.96
N ASP A 119 -5.86 -7.70 -8.47
CA ASP A 119 -5.64 -7.31 -9.88
C ASP A 119 -4.15 -7.22 -10.26
N HIS A 120 -3.25 -7.13 -9.27
CA HIS A 120 -1.79 -7.14 -9.44
C HIS A 120 -1.15 -8.48 -9.02
N GLY A 121 -1.93 -9.57 -9.03
CA GLY A 121 -1.41 -10.93 -8.89
C GLY A 121 -1.18 -11.39 -7.44
N TRP A 122 -1.80 -10.74 -6.46
CA TRP A 122 -1.83 -11.24 -5.08
C TRP A 122 -3.02 -12.16 -4.85
N ASP A 123 -2.77 -13.39 -4.39
CA ASP A 123 -3.76 -14.45 -4.24
C ASP A 123 -4.08 -14.81 -2.78
N ASP A 124 -3.32 -14.30 -1.82
CA ASP A 124 -3.52 -14.51 -0.39
C ASP A 124 -3.53 -13.16 0.35
N ILE A 125 -4.73 -12.70 0.73
CA ILE A 125 -4.95 -11.35 1.25
C ILE A 125 -5.81 -11.38 2.51
N THR A 126 -5.32 -10.76 3.58
CA THR A 126 -6.08 -10.48 4.80
C THR A 126 -6.58 -9.04 4.82
N VAL A 127 -7.88 -8.83 4.98
CA VAL A 127 -8.46 -7.52 5.30
C VAL A 127 -8.45 -7.37 6.82
N ALA A 128 -7.44 -6.66 7.36
CA ALA A 128 -7.27 -6.46 8.80
C ALA A 128 -8.04 -5.23 9.31
N PHE A 129 -9.34 -5.24 9.07
CA PHE A 129 -10.30 -4.28 9.60
C PHE A 129 -11.64 -4.99 9.79
N PRO A 130 -12.46 -4.63 10.80
CA PRO A 130 -13.75 -5.26 11.00
C PRO A 130 -14.56 -5.33 9.71
N VAL A 131 -15.06 -6.52 9.39
CA VAL A 131 -15.75 -6.77 8.12
C VAL A 131 -16.92 -5.81 7.93
N ASN A 132 -16.95 -5.12 6.79
CA ASN A 132 -18.08 -4.29 6.41
C ASN A 132 -19.13 -5.15 5.69
N LEU A 133 -20.22 -5.48 6.40
CA LEU A 133 -21.28 -6.35 5.90
C LEU A 133 -21.99 -5.79 4.65
N ARG A 134 -21.91 -4.48 4.41
CA ARG A 134 -22.48 -3.83 3.21
C ARG A 134 -21.69 -4.14 1.93
N GLU A 135 -20.46 -4.63 2.05
CA GLU A 135 -19.60 -4.99 0.91
C GLU A 135 -19.70 -6.47 0.54
N ILE A 136 -20.71 -7.21 1.05
CA ILE A 136 -20.83 -8.67 0.87
C ILE A 136 -20.74 -9.13 -0.59
N ALA A 137 -21.33 -8.37 -1.53
CA ALA A 137 -21.23 -8.70 -2.95
C ALA A 137 -19.79 -8.57 -3.49
N ALA A 138 -19.02 -7.58 -3.02
CA ALA A 138 -17.61 -7.41 -3.39
C ALA A 138 -16.73 -8.47 -2.71
N ILE A 139 -17.01 -8.80 -1.44
CA ILE A 139 -16.36 -9.88 -0.70
C ILE A 139 -16.55 -11.21 -1.44
N ASN A 140 -17.80 -11.56 -1.82
CA ASN A 140 -18.10 -12.80 -2.54
C ASN A 140 -17.40 -12.87 -3.90
N ARG A 141 -17.33 -11.77 -4.65
CA ARG A 141 -16.58 -11.74 -5.92
C ARG A 141 -15.09 -11.99 -5.68
N LEU A 142 -14.49 -11.29 -4.72
CA LEU A 142 -13.06 -11.41 -4.44
C LEU A 142 -12.71 -12.80 -3.88
N ALA A 143 -13.53 -13.36 -3.00
CA ALA A 143 -13.33 -14.69 -2.42
C ALA A 143 -13.39 -15.84 -3.43
N ARG A 144 -13.98 -15.64 -4.63
CA ARG A 144 -13.90 -16.62 -5.74
C ARG A 144 -12.57 -16.59 -6.47
N GLU A 145 -11.86 -15.46 -6.41
CA GLU A 145 -10.64 -15.21 -7.17
C GLU A 145 -9.39 -15.50 -6.34
N ILE A 146 -9.45 -15.24 -5.03
CA ILE A 146 -8.29 -15.30 -4.12
C ILE A 146 -8.63 -15.97 -2.79
N ARG A 147 -7.59 -16.38 -2.06
CA ARG A 147 -7.70 -16.75 -0.64
C ARG A 147 -7.86 -15.48 0.20
N LEU A 148 -9.12 -15.11 0.43
CA LEU A 148 -9.49 -13.95 1.21
C LEU A 148 -9.64 -14.30 2.69
N HIS A 149 -9.01 -13.50 3.55
CA HIS A 149 -9.20 -13.56 4.99
C HIS A 149 -9.91 -12.29 5.50
N LEU A 150 -10.92 -12.46 6.37
CA LEU A 150 -11.73 -11.39 6.95
C LEU A 150 -11.56 -11.36 8.47
N LEU A 151 -11.55 -10.17 9.06
CA LEU A 151 -11.56 -9.98 10.51
C LEU A 151 -13.00 -9.84 11.01
N VAL A 152 -13.39 -10.68 11.98
CA VAL A 152 -14.74 -10.68 12.56
C VAL A 152 -14.65 -10.47 14.06
N GLU A 153 -15.23 -9.38 14.55
CA GLU A 153 -15.13 -8.99 15.96
C GLU A 153 -16.38 -9.32 16.81
N HIS A 154 -17.49 -9.73 16.19
CA HIS A 154 -18.75 -9.99 16.91
C HIS A 154 -19.63 -11.04 16.24
N VAL A 155 -20.45 -11.72 17.06
CA VAL A 155 -21.27 -12.87 16.63
C VAL A 155 -22.29 -12.53 15.54
N ALA A 156 -22.87 -11.33 15.55
CA ALA A 156 -23.85 -10.94 14.53
C ALA A 156 -23.22 -10.83 13.13
N ALA A 157 -21.98 -10.34 13.02
CA ALA A 157 -21.24 -10.35 11.77
C ALA A 157 -20.92 -11.78 11.32
N ALA A 158 -20.50 -12.66 12.23
CA ALA A 158 -20.26 -14.06 11.91
C ALA A 158 -21.54 -14.75 11.37
N ALA A 159 -22.68 -14.58 12.04
CA ALA A 159 -23.96 -15.12 11.61
C ALA A 159 -24.41 -14.55 10.26
N PHE A 160 -24.23 -13.23 10.05
CA PHE A 160 -24.52 -12.60 8.76
C PHE A 160 -23.68 -13.22 7.65
N LEU A 161 -22.35 -13.33 7.84
CA LEU A 161 -21.44 -13.91 6.86
C LEU A 161 -21.79 -15.37 6.55
N ALA A 162 -22.07 -16.19 7.57
CA ALA A 162 -22.46 -17.58 7.38
C ALA A 162 -23.71 -17.74 6.48
N SER A 163 -24.63 -16.77 6.53
CA SER A 163 -25.85 -16.78 5.71
C SER A 163 -25.70 -16.19 4.30
N ARG A 164 -24.62 -15.45 4.02
CA ARG A 164 -24.48 -14.64 2.79
C ARG A 164 -23.22 -14.92 1.98
N LEU A 165 -22.23 -15.61 2.54
CA LEU A 165 -21.03 -15.97 1.81
C LEU A 165 -21.36 -17.00 0.72
N GLU A 166 -20.88 -16.74 -0.49
CA GLU A 166 -21.06 -17.59 -1.67
C GLU A 166 -19.77 -18.33 -2.07
N ALA A 167 -18.67 -18.04 -1.36
CA ALA A 167 -17.34 -18.58 -1.59
C ALA A 167 -16.58 -18.69 -0.25
N PRO A 168 -15.60 -19.60 -0.13
CA PRO A 168 -14.86 -19.78 1.10
C PRO A 168 -14.01 -18.55 1.43
N VAL A 169 -14.04 -18.17 2.70
CA VAL A 169 -13.13 -17.17 3.28
C VAL A 169 -12.55 -17.74 4.56
N ALA A 170 -11.36 -17.29 4.94
CA ALA A 170 -10.82 -17.54 6.27
C ALA A 170 -11.25 -16.40 7.21
N ILE A 171 -11.54 -16.73 8.47
CA ILE A 171 -11.92 -15.76 9.50
C ILE A 171 -10.77 -15.64 10.51
N TRP A 172 -10.44 -14.41 10.88
CA TRP A 172 -9.58 -14.06 12.01
C TRP A 172 -10.40 -13.41 13.12
#